data_AF-A9GPV7-F1
#
_entry.id   AF-A9GPV7-F1
#
_cell.length_a   1.000
_cell.length_b   1.000
_cell.length_c   1.000
_cell.angle_alpha   90.00
_cell.angle_beta   90.00
_cell.angle_gamma   90.00
#
_symmetry.space_group_name_H-M   'P 1'
#
loop_
_entity.id
_entity.type
_entity.pdbx_description
1 polymer ?
#
loop_
_entity_poly.entity_id
_entity_poly.type
_entity_poly.pdbx_seq_one_letter_code
_entity_poly.pdbx_strand_id
1 'polypeptide(L)'
;MPWSDHIIPAPHAGTRPVFKRTGDAVEDVLAALAKVDDDVGDHVNITREEMRACFEYASTLVADRMMQRADPGGAKTHVSSEQLKRAFRRHKDAGLDGAERSDSSLLLVIYAIECGLKRVLLDRRGKKTTLKLDKDDLTHHLDELLRLVGQTPRFHAVSLVEPDEDVGPDRIHEALRYGRRLSVDSRRRLLISAKAVLKYLEENIR
;
A
#
# COMPACT_ATOMS: atom_id res chain seq x y z
N MET A 1 -26.57 -12.06 -15.53
CA MET A 1 -25.81 -11.99 -16.80
C MET A 1 -24.33 -12.00 -16.46
N PRO A 2 -23.52 -12.94 -16.95
CA PRO A 2 -22.07 -12.94 -16.74
C PRO A 2 -21.40 -12.01 -17.76
N TRP A 3 -20.48 -11.17 -17.30
CA TRP A 3 -19.79 -10.15 -18.11
C TRP A 3 -18.50 -10.74 -18.67
N SER A 4 -18.37 -10.65 -19.99
CA SER A 4 -17.26 -11.11 -20.82
C SER A 4 -16.06 -10.15 -20.79
N ASP A 5 -14.88 -10.73 -20.95
CA ASP A 5 -13.56 -10.12 -21.00
C ASP A 5 -13.43 -8.94 -21.98
N HIS A 6 -13.07 -7.77 -21.46
CA HIS A 6 -12.50 -6.69 -22.26
C HIS A 6 -11.00 -6.56 -21.96
N ILE A 7 -10.20 -7.17 -22.83
CA ILE A 7 -8.74 -7.05 -22.89
C ILE A 7 -8.39 -5.68 -23.48
N ILE A 8 -7.73 -4.83 -22.71
CA ILE A 8 -7.11 -3.59 -23.20
C ILE A 8 -5.77 -3.94 -23.87
N PRO A 9 -5.50 -3.53 -25.13
CA PRO A 9 -4.27 -3.90 -25.82
C PRO A 9 -3.04 -3.14 -25.27
N ALA A 10 -1.91 -3.84 -25.18
CA ALA A 10 -0.65 -3.31 -24.69
C ALA A 10 0.02 -2.33 -25.69
N PRO A 11 0.65 -1.24 -25.23
CA PRO A 11 1.37 -0.31 -26.11
C PRO A 11 2.70 -0.90 -26.62
N HIS A 12 3.04 -0.50 -27.84
CA HIS A 12 4.10 -1.03 -28.69
C HIS A 12 5.52 -1.00 -28.08
N ALA A 13 6.31 -2.00 -28.48
CA ALA A 13 7.70 -2.19 -28.10
C ALA A 13 8.63 -1.12 -28.71
N GLY A 14 9.05 -0.17 -27.88
CA GLY A 14 10.18 0.73 -28.16
C GLY A 14 11.09 0.81 -26.95
N THR A 15 12.31 0.28 -27.09
CA THR A 15 13.47 0.40 -26.16
C THR A 15 13.17 0.27 -24.66
N ARG A 16 13.19 -0.97 -24.14
CA ARG A 16 13.26 -1.23 -22.70
C ARG A 16 14.65 -0.83 -22.18
N PRO A 17 14.79 0.04 -21.16
CA PRO A 17 16.06 0.23 -20.49
C PRO A 17 16.43 -1.05 -19.75
N VAL A 18 17.65 -1.54 -19.96
CA VAL A 18 18.20 -2.68 -19.23
C VAL A 18 18.80 -2.17 -17.92
N PHE A 19 18.05 -2.24 -16.83
CA PHE A 19 18.54 -1.87 -15.50
C PHE A 19 19.36 -3.02 -14.90
N LYS A 20 20.67 -2.79 -14.70
CA LYS A 20 21.57 -3.72 -14.01
C LYS A 20 21.43 -3.48 -12.50
N ARG A 21 20.96 -4.51 -11.78
CA ARG A 21 20.75 -4.57 -10.32
C ARG A 21 19.62 -3.67 -9.76
N THR A 22 18.88 -4.23 -8.80
CA THR A 22 17.59 -3.69 -8.29
C THR A 22 17.71 -2.54 -7.30
N GLY A 23 18.90 -2.28 -6.74
CA GLY A 23 19.17 -1.07 -5.96
C GLY A 23 19.33 0.15 -6.86
N ASP A 24 20.12 -0.02 -7.93
CA ASP A 24 20.42 1.00 -8.93
C ASP A 24 19.15 1.40 -9.70
N ALA A 25 18.23 0.46 -9.98
CA ALA A 25 16.97 0.76 -10.66
C ALA A 25 16.01 1.70 -9.90
N VAL A 26 16.08 1.78 -8.57
CA VAL A 26 15.21 2.69 -7.79
C VAL A 26 15.83 4.09 -7.74
N GLU A 27 17.15 4.17 -7.54
CA GLU A 27 17.92 5.41 -7.63
C GLU A 27 17.88 5.97 -9.04
N ASP A 28 18.00 5.15 -10.08
CA ASP A 28 17.93 5.55 -11.49
C ASP A 28 16.53 6.04 -11.88
N VAL A 29 15.47 5.42 -11.33
CA VAL A 29 14.09 5.89 -11.53
C VAL A 29 13.88 7.20 -10.76
N LEU A 30 14.35 7.32 -9.52
CA LEU A 30 14.26 8.57 -8.75
C LEU A 30 15.10 9.70 -9.37
N ALA A 31 16.26 9.40 -9.94
CA ALA A 31 17.15 10.35 -10.61
C ALA A 31 16.62 10.74 -11.99
N ALA A 32 16.02 9.81 -12.73
CA ALA A 32 15.29 10.12 -13.96
C ALA A 32 14.06 11.00 -13.66
N LEU A 33 13.38 10.76 -12.53
CA LEU A 33 12.25 11.58 -12.06
C LEU A 33 12.67 12.98 -11.61
N ALA A 34 13.85 13.14 -10.99
CA ALA A 34 14.39 14.45 -10.62
C ALA A 34 14.77 15.29 -11.86
N LYS A 35 15.25 14.66 -12.93
CA LYS A 35 15.56 15.34 -14.20
C LYS A 35 14.31 15.81 -14.96
N VAL A 36 13.18 15.12 -14.79
CA VAL A 36 11.90 15.56 -15.37
C VAL A 36 11.38 16.83 -14.70
N ASP A 37 11.78 17.14 -13.46
CA ASP A 37 11.41 18.40 -12.79
C ASP A 37 12.19 19.60 -13.36
N ASP A 38 13.42 19.38 -13.84
CA ASP A 38 14.28 20.43 -14.45
C ASP A 38 14.04 20.63 -15.96
N ASP A 39 13.65 19.58 -16.71
CA ASP A 39 13.52 19.62 -18.18
C ASP A 39 12.08 19.88 -18.70
N VAL A 40 11.08 20.10 -17.83
CA VAL A 40 9.71 20.49 -18.27
C VAL A 40 9.68 21.99 -18.60
N GLY A 41 10.52 22.36 -19.55
CA GLY A 41 10.36 23.51 -20.41
C GLY A 41 9.42 23.14 -21.56
N ASP A 42 8.22 23.70 -21.52
CA ASP A 42 7.30 23.96 -22.64
C ASP A 42 6.66 22.84 -23.48
N HIS A 43 7.04 21.57 -23.40
CA HIS A 43 6.41 20.55 -24.25
C HIS A 43 6.06 19.26 -23.51
N VAL A 44 4.85 19.25 -22.90
CA VAL A 44 3.89 18.13 -22.79
C VAL A 44 2.85 18.53 -21.72
N ASN A 45 1.58 18.73 -22.12
CA ASN A 45 0.45 19.02 -21.23
C ASN A 45 0.04 17.76 -20.43
N ILE A 46 0.90 17.28 -19.54
CA ILE A 46 0.48 16.38 -18.45
C ILE A 46 0.28 17.28 -17.23
N THR A 47 -0.94 17.35 -16.73
CA THR A 47 -1.25 18.14 -15.55
C THR A 47 -0.52 17.57 -14.32
N ARG A 48 -0.22 18.43 -13.34
CA ARG A 48 0.41 18.02 -12.07
C ARG A 48 -0.40 16.92 -11.35
N GLU A 49 -1.72 16.88 -11.57
CA GLU A 49 -2.61 15.84 -11.03
C GLU A 49 -2.44 14.50 -11.75
N GLU A 50 -2.25 14.50 -13.07
CA GLU A 50 -1.96 13.28 -13.84
C GLU A 50 -0.56 12.73 -13.53
N MET A 51 0.45 13.58 -13.34
CA MET A 51 1.76 13.15 -12.84
C MET A 51 1.67 12.56 -11.44
N ARG A 52 0.84 13.14 -10.56
CA ARG A 52 0.59 12.63 -9.21
C ARG A 52 -0.14 11.28 -9.24
N ALA A 53 -1.12 11.11 -10.12
CA ALA A 53 -1.81 9.84 -10.32
C ALA A 53 -0.86 8.76 -10.87
N CYS A 54 0.01 9.11 -11.83
CA CYS A 54 1.09 8.25 -12.31
C CYS A 54 2.10 7.90 -11.21
N PHE A 55 2.42 8.85 -10.32
CA PHE A 55 3.28 8.65 -9.16
C PHE A 55 2.65 7.74 -8.11
N GLU A 56 1.36 7.91 -7.83
CA GLU A 56 0.59 7.07 -6.92
C GLU A 56 0.41 5.65 -7.48
N TYR A 57 0.17 5.52 -8.78
CA TYR A 57 0.14 4.24 -9.50
C TYR A 57 1.51 3.55 -9.53
N ALA A 58 2.59 4.31 -9.74
CA ALA A 58 3.95 3.77 -9.68
C ALA A 58 4.35 3.35 -8.26
N SER A 59 3.97 4.12 -7.24
CA SER A 59 4.23 3.80 -5.83
C SER A 59 3.46 2.55 -5.37
N THR A 60 2.20 2.41 -5.79
CA THR A 60 1.40 1.20 -5.54
C THR A 60 1.93 0.00 -6.33
N LEU A 61 2.34 0.16 -7.59
CA LEU A 61 3.03 -0.88 -8.37
C LEU A 61 4.39 -1.25 -7.80
N VAL A 62 5.13 -0.31 -7.20
CA VAL A 62 6.40 -0.58 -6.54
C VAL A 62 6.17 -1.26 -5.19
N ALA A 63 5.18 -0.86 -4.41
CA ALA A 63 4.77 -1.58 -3.20
C ALA A 63 4.31 -3.00 -3.53
N ASP A 64 3.48 -3.15 -4.57
CA ASP A 64 3.00 -4.44 -5.06
C ASP A 64 4.14 -5.27 -5.65
N ARG A 65 5.06 -4.69 -6.44
CA ARG A 65 6.27 -5.39 -6.92
C ARG A 65 7.28 -5.69 -5.81
N MET A 66 7.37 -4.88 -4.75
CA MET A 66 8.19 -5.22 -3.58
C MET A 66 7.57 -6.38 -2.80
N MET A 67 6.24 -6.51 -2.82
CA MET A 67 5.52 -7.66 -2.28
C MET A 67 5.55 -8.88 -3.23
N GLN A 68 5.65 -8.68 -4.55
CA GLN A 68 5.62 -9.73 -5.58
C GLN A 68 6.99 -10.20 -6.08
N ARG A 69 8.07 -9.40 -5.99
CA ARG A 69 9.44 -9.80 -6.44
C ARG A 69 10.11 -10.87 -5.57
N ALA A 70 9.35 -11.53 -4.69
CA ALA A 70 9.83 -12.63 -3.88
C ALA A 70 9.50 -14.02 -4.43
N ASP A 71 8.81 -14.20 -5.57
CA ASP A 71 8.80 -15.49 -6.31
C ASP A 71 8.13 -15.41 -7.70
N PRO A 72 8.74 -15.90 -8.80
CA PRO A 72 8.07 -16.11 -10.09
C PRO A 72 7.26 -17.42 -10.16
N GLY A 73 6.79 -17.96 -9.03
CA GLY A 73 6.26 -19.33 -8.94
C GLY A 73 5.18 -19.57 -7.88
N GLY A 74 4.30 -18.59 -7.61
CA GLY A 74 3.08 -18.85 -6.81
C GLY A 74 3.30 -19.24 -5.34
N ALA A 75 4.52 -19.18 -4.80
CA ALA A 75 4.73 -19.28 -3.35
C ALA A 75 4.37 -17.94 -2.68
N LYS A 76 3.56 -17.98 -1.62
CA LYS A 76 3.24 -16.79 -0.81
C LYS A 76 4.55 -16.17 -0.30
N THR A 77 4.84 -14.95 -0.72
CA THR A 77 6.01 -14.17 -0.28
C THR A 77 6.11 -14.16 1.25
N HIS A 78 7.16 -14.81 1.78
CA HIS A 78 7.45 -14.78 3.20
C HIS A 78 8.31 -13.57 3.55
N VAL A 79 7.91 -12.84 4.58
CA VAL A 79 8.54 -11.59 4.99
C VAL A 79 9.08 -11.77 6.41
N SER A 80 10.33 -11.35 6.63
CA SER A 80 10.95 -11.35 7.96
C SER A 80 10.41 -10.22 8.82
N SER A 81 10.54 -10.36 10.14
CA SER A 81 10.10 -9.31 11.06
C SER A 81 10.84 -7.98 10.82
N GLU A 82 12.15 -8.00 10.51
CA GLU A 82 12.90 -6.79 10.16
C GLU A 82 12.45 -6.15 8.83
N GLN A 83 12.00 -6.94 7.86
CA GLN A 83 11.39 -6.40 6.64
C GLN A 83 10.04 -5.73 6.94
N LEU A 84 9.20 -6.35 7.77
CA LEU A 84 7.93 -5.75 8.19
C LEU A 84 8.13 -4.45 8.98
N LYS A 85 9.12 -4.39 9.88
CA LYS A 85 9.49 -3.18 10.62
C LYS A 85 9.93 -2.06 9.70
N ARG A 86 10.76 -2.36 8.70
CA ARG A 86 11.21 -1.38 7.70
C ARG A 86 10.05 -0.90 6.82
N ALA A 87 9.20 -1.82 6.36
CA ALA A 87 8.03 -1.49 5.56
C ALA A 87 7.04 -0.60 6.34
N PHE A 88 6.77 -0.94 7.61
CA PHE A 88 5.96 -0.12 8.51
C PHE A 88 6.45 1.32 8.56
N ARG A 89 7.74 1.55 8.88
CA ARG A 89 8.31 2.90 8.96
C ARG A 89 8.19 3.64 7.64
N ARG A 90 8.62 3.00 6.54
CA ARG A 90 8.61 3.62 5.20
C ARG A 90 7.20 4.02 4.75
N HIS A 91 6.23 3.14 4.92
CA HIS A 91 4.85 3.41 4.52
C HIS A 91 4.17 4.43 5.43
N LYS A 92 4.44 4.40 6.73
CA LYS A 92 3.93 5.38 7.70
C LYS A 92 4.41 6.78 7.34
N ASP A 93 5.73 6.95 7.17
CA ASP A 93 6.35 8.23 6.90
C ASP A 93 5.90 8.79 5.54
N ALA A 94 5.79 7.94 4.51
CA ALA A 94 5.31 8.35 3.19
C ALA A 94 3.79 8.63 3.13
N GLY A 95 3.00 8.01 4.01
CA GLY A 95 1.54 8.09 3.99
C GLY A 95 0.97 9.25 4.82
N LEU A 96 1.52 9.52 6.00
CA LEU A 96 0.88 10.41 6.98
C LEU A 96 0.71 11.85 6.49
N ASP A 97 1.71 12.40 5.81
CA ASP A 97 1.70 13.81 5.36
C ASP A 97 0.63 14.10 4.29
N GLY A 98 0.16 13.06 3.60
CA GLY A 98 -0.80 13.16 2.50
C GLY A 98 -2.17 12.55 2.79
N ALA A 99 -2.33 11.75 3.83
CA ALA A 99 -3.50 10.87 4.02
C ALA A 99 -4.84 11.61 4.20
N GLU A 100 -4.83 12.89 4.57
CA GLU A 100 -6.06 13.72 4.64
C GLU A 100 -6.59 14.10 3.26
N ARG A 101 -5.71 14.11 2.25
CA ARG A 101 -5.98 14.67 0.91
C ARG A 101 -5.88 13.63 -0.21
N SER A 102 -5.18 12.52 0.00
CA SER A 102 -4.96 11.48 -1.02
C SER A 102 -5.33 10.11 -0.48
N ASP A 103 -6.17 9.41 -1.25
CA ASP A 103 -6.56 8.02 -0.99
C ASP A 103 -5.36 7.06 -1.14
N SER A 104 -4.40 7.40 -2.00
CA SER A 104 -3.14 6.64 -2.15
C SER A 104 -2.23 6.82 -0.94
N SER A 105 -2.13 8.03 -0.38
CA SER A 105 -1.44 8.25 0.89
C SER A 105 -2.12 7.49 2.04
N LEU A 106 -3.46 7.43 2.04
CA LEU A 106 -4.20 6.64 3.02
C LEU A 106 -3.97 5.14 2.85
N LEU A 107 -3.88 4.63 1.61
CA LEU A 107 -3.51 3.25 1.33
C LEU A 107 -2.13 2.90 1.91
N LEU A 108 -1.14 3.80 1.78
CA LEU A 108 0.17 3.61 2.41
C LEU A 108 0.04 3.53 3.94
N VAL A 109 -0.80 4.36 4.56
CA VAL A 109 -1.08 4.26 6.00
C VAL A 109 -1.68 2.90 6.36
N ILE A 110 -2.62 2.38 5.56
CA ILE A 110 -3.20 1.05 5.78
C ILE A 110 -2.13 -0.06 5.67
N TYR A 111 -1.28 -0.02 4.65
CA TYR A 111 -0.18 -0.98 4.52
C TYR A 111 0.84 -0.89 5.65
N ALA A 112 1.12 0.32 6.15
CA ALA A 112 1.93 0.50 7.34
C ALA A 112 1.33 -0.26 8.53
N ILE A 113 0.03 -0.05 8.79
CA ILE A 113 -0.69 -0.71 9.88
C ILE A 113 -0.64 -2.22 9.74
N GLU A 114 -0.92 -2.76 8.56
CA GLU A 114 -0.87 -4.20 8.31
C GLU A 114 0.52 -4.78 8.61
N CYS A 115 1.57 -4.13 8.12
CA CYS A 115 2.95 -4.55 8.36
C CYS A 115 3.30 -4.50 9.85
N GLY A 116 2.88 -3.45 10.54
CA GLY A 116 3.13 -3.29 11.97
C GLY A 116 2.39 -4.32 12.82
N LEU A 117 1.12 -4.59 12.53
CA LEU A 117 0.35 -5.60 13.26
C LEU A 117 0.93 -7.00 13.05
N LYS A 118 1.31 -7.35 11.82
CA LYS A 118 2.00 -8.63 11.52
C LYS A 118 3.36 -8.73 12.23
N ARG A 119 4.10 -7.62 12.33
CA ARG A 119 5.36 -7.56 13.09
C ARG A 119 5.14 -7.85 14.58
N VAL A 120 4.15 -7.20 15.20
CA VAL A 120 3.80 -7.41 16.62
C VAL A 120 3.33 -8.84 16.85
N LEU A 121 2.54 -9.39 15.92
CA LEU A 121 2.10 -10.78 15.99
C LEU A 121 3.27 -11.77 15.95
N LEU A 122 4.25 -11.53 15.08
CA LEU A 122 5.49 -12.32 15.04
C LEU A 122 6.24 -12.27 16.38
N ASP A 123 6.40 -11.08 16.99
CA ASP A 123 7.05 -10.95 18.30
C ASP A 123 6.33 -11.74 19.38
N ARG A 124 5.02 -11.59 19.48
CA ARG A 124 4.21 -12.27 20.49
C ARG A 124 4.26 -13.79 20.38
N ARG A 125 4.42 -14.30 19.16
CA ARG A 125 4.51 -15.74 18.89
C ARG A 125 5.95 -16.26 18.88
N GLY A 126 6.93 -15.42 19.19
CA GLY A 126 8.36 -15.79 19.15
C GLY A 126 8.82 -16.23 17.75
N LYS A 127 8.21 -15.72 16.68
CA LYS A 127 8.53 -16.07 15.29
C LYS A 127 9.33 -14.93 14.64
N LYS A 128 10.20 -15.29 13.68
CA LYS A 128 11.03 -14.32 12.93
C LYS A 128 10.55 -14.03 11.52
N THR A 129 9.60 -14.82 11.01
CA THR A 129 9.12 -14.74 9.62
C THR A 129 7.66 -15.18 9.53
N THR A 130 6.93 -14.58 8.60
CA THR A 130 5.54 -14.91 8.29
C THR A 130 5.36 -16.35 7.77
N LEU A 131 6.43 -17.02 7.32
CA LEU A 131 6.40 -18.47 7.00
C LEU A 131 5.97 -19.33 8.20
N LYS A 132 6.26 -18.88 9.41
CA LYS A 132 5.99 -19.62 10.64
C LYS A 132 4.68 -19.20 11.32
N LEU A 133 3.90 -18.35 10.67
CA LEU A 133 2.55 -17.99 11.08
C LEU A 133 1.54 -18.93 10.43
N ASP A 134 0.39 -19.10 11.09
CA ASP A 134 -0.70 -19.88 10.54
C ASP A 134 -1.29 -19.13 9.35
N LYS A 135 -1.92 -19.85 8.41
CA LYS A 135 -2.48 -19.22 7.20
C LYS A 135 -3.48 -18.10 7.54
N ASP A 136 -4.20 -18.25 8.64
CA ASP A 136 -5.21 -17.31 9.11
C ASP A 136 -4.58 -16.00 9.64
N ASP A 137 -3.33 -16.03 10.09
CA ASP A 137 -2.60 -14.84 10.54
C ASP A 137 -2.07 -13.98 9.38
N LEU A 138 -2.11 -14.50 8.15
CA LEU A 138 -1.65 -13.80 6.94
C LEU A 138 -2.75 -12.98 6.28
N THR A 139 -3.90 -12.85 6.94
CA THR A 139 -5.03 -12.00 6.54
C THR A 139 -4.61 -10.54 6.29
N HIS A 140 -5.39 -9.86 5.44
CA HIS A 140 -5.30 -8.41 5.22
C HIS A 140 -6.39 -7.65 6.00
N HIS A 141 -7.20 -8.36 6.78
CA HIS A 141 -8.29 -7.77 7.55
C HIS A 141 -7.75 -7.09 8.81
N LEU A 142 -7.79 -5.75 8.82
CA LEU A 142 -7.18 -4.96 9.88
C LEU A 142 -7.77 -5.26 11.27
N ASP A 143 -9.09 -5.45 11.36
CA ASP A 143 -9.75 -5.78 12.63
C ASP A 143 -9.43 -7.19 13.12
N GLU A 144 -9.21 -8.14 12.22
CA GLU A 144 -8.76 -9.49 12.57
C GLU A 144 -7.33 -9.44 13.11
N LEU A 145 -6.43 -8.72 12.42
CA LEU A 145 -5.07 -8.50 12.89
C LEU A 145 -5.04 -7.79 14.25
N LEU A 146 -5.90 -6.79 14.47
CA LEU A 146 -6.06 -6.12 15.78
C LEU A 146 -6.45 -7.12 16.87
N ARG A 147 -7.46 -7.98 16.61
CA ARG A 147 -7.86 -9.03 17.57
C ARG A 147 -6.73 -10.00 17.88
N LEU A 148 -5.97 -10.43 16.86
CA LEU A 148 -4.83 -11.33 17.04
C LEU A 148 -3.72 -10.71 17.90
N VAL A 149 -3.57 -9.39 17.87
CA VAL A 149 -2.69 -8.65 18.79
C VAL A 149 -3.43 -8.12 20.04
N GLY A 150 -4.56 -8.72 20.40
CA GLY A 150 -5.29 -8.41 21.63
C GLY A 150 -5.76 -6.96 21.72
N GLN A 151 -6.04 -6.33 20.60
CA GLN A 151 -6.63 -5.00 20.51
C GLN A 151 -8.08 -5.10 20.03
N THR A 152 -8.92 -4.18 20.50
CA THR A 152 -10.30 -4.07 20.03
C THR A 152 -10.31 -3.64 18.56
N PRO A 153 -11.15 -4.23 17.71
CA PRO A 153 -11.48 -3.69 16.37
C PRO A 153 -11.76 -2.20 16.41
N ARG A 154 -11.27 -1.47 15.41
CA ARG A 154 -11.41 0.00 15.34
C ARG A 154 -11.86 0.51 13.99
N PHE A 155 -11.85 -0.35 12.97
CA PHE A 155 -12.23 0.06 11.63
C PHE A 155 -13.72 -0.17 11.43
N HIS A 156 -14.36 0.79 10.76
CA HIS A 156 -15.77 0.75 10.43
C HIS A 156 -15.92 0.74 8.91
N ALA A 157 -17.12 0.40 8.44
CA ALA A 157 -17.44 0.54 7.03
C ALA A 157 -17.21 1.98 6.56
N VAL A 158 -16.75 2.12 5.32
CA VAL A 158 -16.47 3.39 4.66
C VAL A 158 -17.33 3.52 3.42
N SER A 159 -17.95 4.67 3.27
CA SER A 159 -18.73 5.00 2.08
C SER A 159 -17.82 5.46 0.95
N LEU A 160 -18.04 4.90 -0.24
CA LEU A 160 -17.40 5.30 -1.48
C LEU A 160 -18.16 6.45 -2.14
N VAL A 161 -17.48 7.23 -2.97
CA VAL A 161 -18.14 8.27 -3.78
C VAL A 161 -18.86 7.64 -4.96
N GLU A 162 -18.21 6.70 -5.66
CA GLU A 162 -18.71 6.10 -6.91
C GLU A 162 -18.30 4.62 -7.07
N PRO A 163 -19.28 3.74 -7.32
CA PRO A 163 -20.68 3.85 -6.88
C PRO A 163 -20.80 4.21 -5.39
N ASP A 164 -21.92 4.84 -5.05
CA ASP A 164 -22.33 5.11 -3.67
C ASP A 164 -22.67 3.78 -2.98
N GLU A 165 -21.65 3.18 -2.36
CA GLU A 165 -21.74 1.93 -1.61
C GLU A 165 -20.85 2.00 -0.38
N ASP A 166 -21.24 1.24 0.66
CA ASP A 166 -20.42 1.04 1.84
C ASP A 166 -19.52 -0.19 1.67
N VAL A 167 -18.24 -0.01 2.00
CA VAL A 167 -17.23 -1.06 1.99
C VAL A 167 -16.82 -1.40 3.42
N GLY A 168 -16.91 -2.68 3.76
CA GLY A 168 -16.50 -3.19 5.07
C GLY A 168 -14.98 -3.07 5.33
N PRO A 169 -14.55 -3.10 6.61
CA PRO A 169 -13.14 -2.99 7.00
C PRO A 169 -12.18 -3.96 6.29
N ASP A 170 -12.67 -5.14 5.95
CA ASP A 170 -11.96 -6.21 5.25
C ASP A 170 -11.58 -5.82 3.81
N ARG A 171 -12.34 -4.93 3.17
CA ARG A 171 -12.19 -4.55 1.76
C ARG A 171 -11.71 -3.13 1.52
N ILE A 172 -11.46 -2.35 2.57
CA ILE A 172 -10.97 -0.95 2.46
C ILE A 172 -9.69 -0.88 1.63
N HIS A 173 -8.72 -1.75 1.93
CA HIS A 173 -7.44 -1.77 1.21
C HIS A 173 -7.62 -2.10 -0.27
N GLU A 174 -8.54 -3.01 -0.60
CA GLU A 174 -8.88 -3.40 -1.96
C GLU A 174 -9.51 -2.22 -2.72
N ALA A 175 -10.49 -1.56 -2.11
CA ALA A 175 -11.15 -0.39 -2.69
C ALA A 175 -10.14 0.71 -3.01
N LEU A 176 -9.28 1.07 -2.05
CA LEU A 176 -8.23 2.08 -2.25
C LEU A 176 -7.21 1.65 -3.32
N ARG A 177 -6.80 0.38 -3.32
CA ARG A 177 -5.84 -0.17 -4.31
C ARG A 177 -6.36 -0.06 -5.74
N TYR A 178 -7.66 -0.26 -5.94
CA TYR A 178 -8.31 -0.12 -7.25
C TYR A 178 -8.82 1.30 -7.52
N GLY A 179 -8.31 2.30 -6.81
CA GLY A 179 -8.57 3.72 -7.09
C GLY A 179 -9.98 4.18 -6.72
N ARG A 180 -10.73 3.41 -5.91
CA ARG A 180 -12.06 3.81 -5.45
C ARG A 180 -11.90 4.96 -4.45
N ARG A 181 -12.65 6.03 -4.69
CA ARG A 181 -12.61 7.24 -3.85
C ARG A 181 -13.49 7.08 -2.63
N LEU A 182 -12.96 7.40 -1.46
CA LEU A 182 -13.75 7.47 -0.23
C LEU A 182 -14.47 8.81 -0.14
N SER A 183 -15.65 8.83 0.47
CA SER A 183 -16.26 10.09 0.89
C SER A 183 -15.36 10.82 1.90
N VAL A 184 -15.45 12.15 1.96
CA VAL A 184 -14.60 12.98 2.84
C VAL A 184 -14.75 12.56 4.30
N ASP A 185 -15.98 12.30 4.76
CA ASP A 185 -16.24 11.87 6.12
C ASP A 185 -15.67 10.48 6.43
N SER A 186 -15.82 9.54 5.48
CA SER A 186 -15.25 8.21 5.60
C SER A 186 -13.72 8.24 5.67
N ARG A 187 -13.07 9.03 4.81
CA ARG A 187 -11.62 9.26 4.86
C ARG A 187 -11.19 9.78 6.22
N ARG A 188 -11.88 10.81 6.74
CA ARG A 188 -11.57 11.41 8.04
C ARG A 188 -11.69 10.41 9.19
N ARG A 189 -12.79 9.65 9.25
CA ARG A 189 -13.00 8.62 10.29
C ARG A 189 -11.96 7.49 10.19
N LEU A 190 -11.67 7.05 8.98
CA LEU A 190 -10.67 6.02 8.73
C LEU A 190 -9.29 6.49 9.20
N LEU A 191 -8.89 7.72 8.87
CA LEU A 191 -7.61 8.28 9.29
C LEU A 191 -7.51 8.46 10.81
N ILE A 192 -8.58 8.87 11.49
CA ILE A 192 -8.61 8.96 12.97
C ILE A 192 -8.32 7.57 13.58
N SER A 193 -9.01 6.54 13.09
CA SER A 193 -8.83 5.16 13.54
C SER A 193 -7.42 4.66 13.25
N ALA A 194 -6.92 4.94 12.04
CA ALA A 194 -5.57 4.60 11.61
C ALA A 194 -4.49 5.27 12.49
N LYS A 195 -4.60 6.57 12.77
CA LYS A 195 -3.66 7.30 13.66
C LYS A 195 -3.61 6.68 15.06
N ALA A 196 -4.75 6.25 15.60
CA ALA A 196 -4.79 5.58 16.90
C ALA A 196 -4.07 4.21 16.90
N VAL A 197 -4.22 3.43 15.82
CA VAL A 197 -3.51 2.15 15.66
C VAL A 197 -2.02 2.37 15.42
N LEU A 198 -1.63 3.36 14.62
CA LEU A 198 -0.22 3.71 14.41
C LEU A 198 0.49 4.06 15.72
N LYS A 199 -0.14 4.86 16.59
CA LYS A 199 0.40 5.16 17.92
C LYS A 199 0.66 3.89 18.73
N TYR A 200 -0.30 2.97 18.76
CA TYR A 200 -0.13 1.67 19.39
C TYR A 200 1.07 0.90 18.80
N LEU A 201 1.21 0.87 17.47
CA LEU A 201 2.30 0.18 16.80
C LEU A 201 3.67 0.79 17.10
N GLU A 202 3.77 2.11 17.19
CA GLU A 202 5.02 2.80 17.56
C GLU A 202 5.49 2.41 18.98
N GLU A 203 4.56 2.22 19.91
CA GLU A 203 4.86 1.81 21.29
C GLU A 203 5.29 0.33 21.37
N ASN A 204 4.90 -0.50 20.40
CA ASN A 204 5.06 -1.95 20.43
C ASN A 204 6.10 -2.50 19.43
N ILE A 205 6.57 -1.70 18.48
CA ILE A 205 7.62 -2.08 17.51
C ILE A 205 8.92 -1.36 17.87
N ARG A 206 9.75 -2.03 18.69
CA ARG A 206 11.09 -1.55 19.06
C ARG A 206 12.09 -1.83 17.95
#